data_AF-A0A395J311-F1
#
_entry.id   AF-A0A395J311-F1
#
_cell.length_a   1.000
_cell.length_b   1.000
_cell.length_c   1.000
_cell.angle_alpha   90.00
_cell.angle_beta   90.00
_cell.angle_gamma   90.00
#
_symmetry.space_group_name_H-M   'P 1'
#
loop_
_entity.id
_entity.type
_entity.pdbx_description
1 polymer ?
#
loop_
_entity_poly.entity_id
_entity_poly.type
_entity_poly.pdbx_seq_one_letter_code
_entity_poly.pdbx_strand_id
1 'polypeptide(L)'
;MGVLDTEFSGPYMLSQSETESCLEKQLEEYGGKVERERKLQLLFRDDNGVSVRFRKISQDGYDEHKEEEISCQYVVGCDGSHSMVRKSANLKFEGSAYASDFLLADVKLKWDYAPDRLTMLMGTGFMMCLPLKDGAYRLVLSVPTENEESSYGESTDEPTLQEFEGAFQRLATGNIQLEDPPTWIARFKLHHRIADDFRNGRVFVAGDAAHIPFTSWGPRNEHRHSRCYQPWMETRYGSSQGEK
;
A
#
# COMPACT_ATOMS: atom_id res chain seq x y z
N MET A 1 8.76 -7.04 -21.56
CA MET A 1 9.06 -6.07 -20.47
C MET A 1 10.54 -5.76 -20.55
N GLY A 2 10.90 -4.51 -20.85
CA GLY A 2 12.27 -4.09 -21.08
C GLY A 2 13.09 -4.10 -19.80
N VAL A 3 14.19 -4.85 -19.78
CA VAL A 3 15.16 -4.91 -18.68
C VAL A 3 16.59 -5.17 -19.18
N LEU A 4 16.88 -4.97 -20.47
CA LEU A 4 18.16 -5.37 -21.04
C LEU A 4 19.21 -4.24 -21.10
N ASP A 5 18.84 -3.00 -20.77
CA ASP A 5 19.72 -1.82 -20.84
C ASP A 5 19.62 -0.97 -19.56
N THR A 6 19.92 -1.58 -18.42
CA THR A 6 20.05 -0.91 -17.12
C THR A 6 21.12 -1.63 -16.29
N GLU A 7 21.89 -0.88 -15.50
CA GLU A 7 22.86 -1.43 -14.54
C GLU A 7 22.18 -2.28 -13.45
N PHE A 8 20.87 -2.15 -13.29
CA PHE A 8 20.06 -2.87 -12.30
C PHE A 8 19.20 -3.93 -12.99
N SER A 9 19.76 -5.14 -13.08
CA SER A 9 19.09 -6.29 -13.71
C SER A 9 17.92 -6.79 -12.86
N GLY A 10 16.71 -6.33 -13.20
CA GLY A 10 15.47 -6.92 -12.70
C GLY A 10 15.07 -6.50 -11.28
N PRO A 11 13.90 -6.98 -10.82
CA PRO A 11 13.39 -6.64 -9.50
C PRO A 11 14.21 -7.34 -8.40
N TYR A 12 14.50 -6.61 -7.33
CA TYR A 12 15.03 -7.19 -6.10
C TYR A 12 13.88 -7.63 -5.20
N MET A 13 13.91 -8.89 -4.78
CA MET A 13 12.92 -9.47 -3.87
C MET A 13 13.45 -9.39 -2.43
N LEU A 14 13.29 -8.23 -1.80
CA LEU A 14 13.59 -8.02 -0.38
C LEU A 14 12.29 -8.00 0.43
N SER A 15 12.33 -8.49 1.67
CA SER A 15 11.21 -8.30 2.57
C SER A 15 11.07 -6.82 2.95
N GLN A 16 9.86 -6.43 3.36
CA GLN A 16 9.61 -5.09 3.86
C GLN A 16 10.47 -4.78 5.09
N SER A 17 10.63 -5.74 6.01
CA SER A 17 11.48 -5.62 7.21
C SER A 17 12.94 -5.31 6.86
N GLU A 18 13.51 -6.02 5.89
CA GLU A 18 14.88 -5.78 5.43
C GLU A 18 15.01 -4.39 4.80
N THR A 19 14.03 -4.00 4.00
CA THR A 19 13.99 -2.68 3.36
C THR A 19 13.92 -1.56 4.41
N GLU A 20 13.03 -1.68 5.39
CA GLU A 20 12.90 -0.71 6.50
C GLU A 20 14.17 -0.63 7.35
N SER A 21 14.80 -1.78 7.66
CA SER A 21 16.05 -1.83 8.42
C SER A 21 17.19 -1.12 7.68
N CYS A 22 17.29 -1.29 6.35
CA CYS A 22 18.28 -0.58 5.55
C CYS A 22 18.03 0.94 5.53
N LEU A 23 16.77 1.37 5.43
CA LEU A 23 16.40 2.78 5.43
C LEU A 23 16.64 3.44 6.79
N GLU A 24 16.33 2.74 7.90
CA GLU A 24 16.57 3.23 9.26
C GLU A 24 18.06 3.44 9.51
N LYS A 25 18.89 2.45 9.13
CA LYS A 25 20.35 2.58 9.22
C LYS A 25 20.88 3.79 8.44
N GLN A 26 20.38 4.02 7.22
CA GLN A 26 20.79 5.18 6.44
C GLN A 26 20.32 6.50 7.07
N LEU A 27 19.11 6.55 7.62
CA LEU A 27 18.62 7.72 8.34
C LEU A 27 19.53 8.08 9.52
N GLU A 28 19.99 7.09 10.28
CA GLU A 28 20.95 7.28 11.38
C GLU A 28 22.31 7.79 10.88
N GLU A 29 22.82 7.29 9.76
CA GLU A 29 24.06 7.77 9.14
C GLU A 29 23.97 9.25 8.72
N TYR A 30 22.79 9.74 8.34
CA TYR A 30 22.52 11.16 8.09
C TYR A 30 22.21 11.98 9.35
N GLY A 31 22.31 11.39 10.54
CA GLY A 31 22.07 12.06 11.83
C GLY A 31 20.59 12.15 12.23
N GLY A 32 19.71 11.44 11.53
CA GLY A 32 18.31 11.28 11.92
C GLY A 32 18.17 10.34 13.12
N LYS A 33 17.00 10.39 13.78
CA LYS A 33 16.69 9.55 14.93
C LYS A 33 15.28 9.02 14.84
N VAL A 34 15.12 7.71 15.04
CA VAL A 34 13.81 7.06 15.17
C VAL A 34 13.49 6.89 16.65
N GLU A 35 12.37 7.46 17.09
CA GLU A 35 11.86 7.28 18.44
C GLU A 35 10.62 6.39 18.37
N ARG A 36 10.79 5.11 18.74
CA ARG A 36 9.74 4.09 18.74
C ARG A 36 8.84 4.23 19.97
N GLU A 37 7.79 3.41 20.03
CA GLU A 37 6.89 3.33 21.20
C GLU A 37 6.10 4.62 21.48
N ARG A 38 5.92 5.46 20.46
CA ARG A 38 5.20 6.72 20.55
C ARG A 38 4.02 6.74 19.60
N LYS A 39 2.82 6.81 20.16
CA LYS A 39 1.59 6.91 19.39
C LYS A 39 1.09 8.35 19.41
N LEU A 40 0.94 8.93 18.22
CA LEU A 40 0.30 10.22 18.07
C LEU A 40 -1.11 10.18 18.68
N GLN A 41 -1.47 11.19 19.45
CA GLN A 41 -2.81 11.38 20.00
C GLN A 41 -3.46 12.64 19.47
N LEU A 42 -2.71 13.75 19.44
CA LEU A 42 -3.21 15.04 19.04
C LEU A 42 -2.16 15.79 18.24
N LEU A 43 -2.63 16.50 17.22
CA LEU A 43 -1.84 17.45 16.45
C LEU A 43 -2.59 18.77 16.44
N PHE A 44 -1.95 19.82 16.95
CA PHE A 44 -2.45 21.18 16.95
C PHE A 44 -1.51 22.07 16.14
N ARG A 45 -2.04 23.03 15.40
CA ARG A 45 -1.26 23.95 14.57
C ARG A 45 -1.71 25.38 14.81
N ASP A 46 -0.75 26.29 14.85
CA ASP A 46 -0.97 27.73 14.90
C ASP A 46 -0.07 28.45 13.89
N ASP A 47 -0.01 29.77 13.95
CA ASP A 47 0.81 30.57 13.05
C ASP A 47 2.33 30.37 13.25
N ASN A 48 2.73 29.95 14.46
CA ASN A 48 4.12 29.83 14.90
C ASN A 48 4.71 28.43 14.71
N GLY A 49 3.86 27.40 14.58
CA GLY A 49 4.33 26.04 14.39
C GLY A 49 3.24 24.97 14.52
N VAL A 50 3.68 23.76 14.83
CA VAL A 50 2.84 22.61 15.09
C VAL A 50 3.24 22.03 16.45
N SER A 51 2.26 21.79 17.31
CA SER A 51 2.44 21.03 18.54
C SER A 51 1.87 19.64 18.36
N VAL A 52 2.67 18.64 18.73
CA VAL A 52 2.33 17.23 18.55
C VAL A 52 2.40 16.54 19.90
N ARG A 53 1.29 15.90 20.27
CA ARG A 53 1.18 15.15 21.52
C ARG A 53 1.18 13.67 21.26
N PHE A 54 2.06 12.96 21.95
CA PHE A 54 2.21 11.52 21.87
C PHE A 54 1.96 10.87 23.23
N ARG A 55 1.50 9.64 23.18
CA ARG A 55 1.48 8.74 24.33
C ARG A 55 2.58 7.70 24.16
N LYS A 56 3.32 7.45 25.24
CA LYS A 56 4.29 6.36 25.29
C LYS A 56 3.56 5.03 25.51
N ILE A 57 3.90 4.03 24.71
CA ILE A 57 3.34 2.67 24.81
C ILE A 57 4.46 1.76 25.30
N SER A 58 4.28 1.05 26.42
CA SER A 58 5.29 0.09 26.84
C SER A 58 5.32 -1.12 25.90
N GLN A 59 6.47 -1.78 25.78
CA GLN A 59 6.61 -3.02 24.99
C GLN A 59 5.68 -4.14 25.48
N ASP A 60 5.29 -4.12 26.76
CA ASP A 60 4.38 -5.08 27.38
C ASP A 60 2.89 -4.73 27.16
N GLY A 61 2.59 -3.70 26.37
CA GLY A 61 1.23 -3.24 26.08
C GLY A 61 0.56 -2.48 27.22
N TYR A 62 1.27 -2.21 28.31
CA TYR A 62 0.78 -1.37 29.40
C TYR A 62 0.91 0.11 29.04
N ASP A 63 -0.21 0.82 29.15
CA ASP A 63 -0.25 2.25 28.94
C ASP A 63 0.44 2.98 30.09
N GLU A 64 1.65 3.46 29.84
CA GLU A 64 2.15 4.60 30.59
C GLU A 64 1.26 5.79 30.17
N HIS A 65 0.37 6.25 31.05
CA HIS A 65 -0.45 7.46 30.88
C HIS A 65 0.39 8.75 30.87
N LYS A 66 1.61 8.69 30.37
CA LYS A 66 2.51 9.82 30.27
C LYS A 66 2.42 10.37 28.85
N GLU A 67 1.79 11.54 28.76
CA GLU A 67 1.75 12.32 27.53
C GLU A 67 3.05 13.12 27.41
N GLU A 68 3.62 13.13 26.21
CA GLU A 68 4.76 13.96 25.83
C GLU A 68 4.32 14.90 24.70
N GLU A 69 4.74 16.16 24.78
CA GLU A 69 4.42 17.17 23.78
C GLU A 69 5.70 17.73 23.16
N ILE A 70 5.71 17.84 21.83
CA ILE A 70 6.84 18.34 21.06
C ILE A 70 6.33 19.47 20.16
N SER A 71 7.06 20.59 20.15
CA SER A 71 6.83 21.68 19.22
C SER A 71 7.80 21.59 18.04
N CYS A 72 7.29 21.71 16.83
CA CYS A 72 8.07 21.69 15.60
C CYS A 72 7.54 22.70 14.59
N GLN A 73 8.34 22.99 13.55
CA GLN A 73 7.93 23.90 12.48
C GLN A 73 7.05 23.25 11.43
N TYR A 74 7.18 21.93 11.27
CA TYR A 74 6.51 21.12 10.26
C TYR A 74 6.29 19.69 10.75
N VAL A 75 5.24 19.04 10.24
CA VAL A 75 4.95 17.62 10.45
C VAL A 75 4.71 16.96 9.09
N VAL A 76 5.27 15.76 8.90
CA VAL A 76 4.99 14.91 7.74
C VAL A 76 4.36 13.61 8.23
N GLY A 77 3.13 13.33 7.79
CA GLY A 77 2.41 12.11 8.11
C GLY A 77 2.82 10.97 7.19
N CYS A 78 3.52 9.99 7.75
CA CYS A 78 3.86 8.71 7.11
C CYS A 78 3.20 7.54 7.86
N ASP A 79 2.06 7.78 8.50
CA ASP A 79 1.38 6.93 9.49
C ASP A 79 0.31 6.01 8.87
N GLY A 80 0.49 5.63 7.60
CA GLY A 80 -0.30 4.60 6.93
C GLY A 80 -1.70 5.01 6.48
N SER A 81 -2.45 4.05 5.96
CA SER A 81 -3.79 4.24 5.35
C SER A 81 -4.80 4.95 6.27
N HIS A 82 -4.71 4.72 7.58
CA HIS A 82 -5.61 5.28 8.60
C HIS A 82 -5.12 6.61 9.21
N SER A 83 -4.09 7.21 8.60
CA SER A 83 -3.35 8.40 9.03
C SER A 83 -4.17 9.36 9.89
N MET A 84 -3.72 9.54 11.13
CA MET A 84 -4.23 10.59 12.00
C MET A 84 -3.70 11.96 11.57
N VAL A 85 -2.47 12.05 11.08
CA VAL A 85 -1.90 13.32 10.61
C VAL A 85 -2.74 13.90 9.47
N ARG A 86 -3.14 13.07 8.49
CA ARG A 86 -4.05 13.47 7.41
C ARG A 86 -5.37 14.01 7.94
N LYS A 87 -5.99 13.28 8.87
CA LYS A 87 -7.27 13.67 9.50
C LYS A 87 -7.15 14.98 10.27
N SER A 88 -6.10 15.14 11.08
CA SER A 88 -5.83 16.37 11.84
C SER A 88 -5.52 17.57 10.94
N ALA A 89 -4.95 17.34 9.75
CA ALA A 89 -4.74 18.38 8.75
C ALA A 89 -6.00 18.74 7.95
N ASN A 90 -7.13 18.07 8.20
CA ASN A 90 -8.38 18.19 7.43
C ASN A 90 -8.17 17.99 5.92
N LEU A 91 -7.26 17.08 5.57
CA LEU A 91 -7.05 16.63 4.20
C LEU A 91 -8.06 15.52 3.91
N LYS A 92 -8.86 15.69 2.86
CA LYS A 92 -9.83 14.67 2.46
C LYS A 92 -9.10 13.50 1.86
N PHE A 93 -9.70 12.32 1.99
CA PHE A 93 -9.14 11.10 1.45
C PHE A 93 -10.15 10.47 0.50
N GLU A 94 -10.13 11.01 -0.71
CA GLU A 94 -11.10 10.73 -1.75
C GLU A 94 -10.63 9.55 -2.59
N GLY A 95 -11.61 8.82 -3.13
CA GLY A 95 -11.40 7.63 -3.92
C GLY A 95 -12.58 6.71 -3.80
N SER A 96 -12.55 5.61 -4.54
CA SER A 96 -13.62 4.62 -4.52
C SER A 96 -13.07 3.23 -4.27
N ALA A 97 -13.93 2.38 -3.71
CA ALA A 97 -13.74 0.96 -3.89
C ALA A 97 -13.96 0.67 -5.38
N TYR A 98 -13.08 -0.11 -6.00
CA TYR A 98 -13.45 -0.72 -7.26
C TYR A 98 -14.63 -1.64 -6.99
N ALA A 99 -15.57 -1.71 -7.94
CA ALA A 99 -16.73 -2.57 -7.79
C ALA A 99 -16.31 -4.04 -7.61
N SER A 100 -15.19 -4.46 -8.20
CA SER A 100 -14.76 -5.85 -8.22
C SER A 100 -14.16 -6.34 -6.89
N ASP A 101 -14.70 -7.46 -6.40
CA ASP A 101 -14.12 -8.24 -5.32
C ASP A 101 -13.03 -9.17 -5.87
N PHE A 102 -12.06 -9.54 -5.03
CA PHE A 102 -11.01 -10.47 -5.39
C PHE A 102 -10.91 -11.60 -4.37
N LEU A 103 -10.64 -12.81 -4.86
CA LEU A 103 -10.26 -13.94 -4.03
C LEU A 103 -8.75 -14.14 -4.12
N LEU A 104 -8.15 -14.38 -2.96
CA LEU A 104 -6.77 -14.82 -2.82
C LEU A 104 -6.79 -16.26 -2.34
N ALA A 105 -5.98 -17.13 -2.95
CA ALA A 105 -5.85 -18.52 -2.51
C ALA A 105 -4.46 -19.07 -2.83
N ASP A 106 -3.89 -19.85 -1.91
CA ASP A 106 -2.65 -20.58 -2.17
C ASP A 106 -2.97 -22.03 -2.57
N VAL A 107 -2.48 -22.46 -3.74
CA VAL A 107 -2.80 -23.75 -4.37
C VAL A 107 -1.56 -24.39 -5.01
N LYS A 108 -1.67 -25.67 -5.37
CA LYS A 108 -0.76 -26.32 -6.33
C LYS A 108 -1.43 -26.45 -7.68
N LEU A 109 -0.68 -26.15 -8.74
CA LEU A 109 -1.18 -26.18 -10.11
C LEU A 109 -0.40 -27.17 -10.95
N LYS A 110 -1.13 -27.92 -11.76
CA LYS A 110 -0.62 -28.64 -12.91
C LYS A 110 -0.97 -27.87 -14.17
N TRP A 111 0.05 -27.36 -14.85
CA TRP A 111 -0.10 -26.49 -16.03
C TRP A 111 1.16 -26.44 -16.89
N ASP A 112 1.03 -25.84 -18.08
CA ASP A 112 2.12 -25.74 -19.06
C ASP A 112 2.93 -24.42 -18.96
N TYR A 113 2.59 -23.54 -18.01
CA TYR A 113 3.26 -22.24 -17.82
C TYR A 113 4.54 -22.36 -17.00
N ALA A 114 5.44 -21.37 -17.15
CA ALA A 114 6.72 -21.34 -16.44
C ALA A 114 6.51 -21.22 -14.91
N PRO A 115 7.05 -22.14 -14.10
CA PRO A 115 6.73 -22.23 -12.67
C PRO A 115 7.39 -21.14 -11.81
N ASP A 116 8.37 -20.42 -12.35
CA ASP A 116 9.16 -19.39 -11.69
C ASP A 116 8.76 -17.96 -12.09
N ARG A 117 7.65 -17.81 -12.84
CA ARG A 117 7.21 -16.52 -13.37
C ARG A 117 5.81 -16.17 -12.93
N LEU A 118 5.61 -14.88 -12.68
CA LEU A 118 4.27 -14.32 -12.55
C LEU A 118 3.53 -14.50 -13.88
N THR A 119 2.39 -15.18 -13.84
CA THR A 119 1.53 -15.41 -15.01
C THR A 119 0.22 -14.68 -14.81
N MET A 120 -0.26 -14.00 -15.85
CA MET A 120 -1.52 -13.26 -15.84
C MET A 120 -2.41 -13.77 -16.97
N LEU A 121 -3.62 -14.20 -16.62
CA LEU A 121 -4.65 -14.58 -17.57
C LEU A 121 -5.73 -13.50 -17.60
N MET A 122 -5.94 -12.92 -18.78
CA MET A 122 -6.93 -11.87 -19.02
C MET A 122 -7.99 -12.39 -19.99
N GLY A 123 -9.26 -12.11 -19.73
CA GLY A 123 -10.37 -12.52 -20.58
C GLY A 123 -11.70 -11.95 -20.09
N THR A 124 -12.63 -12.82 -19.69
CA THR A 124 -13.89 -12.45 -19.02
C THR A 124 -13.68 -11.90 -17.60
N GLY A 125 -12.44 -11.95 -17.11
CA GLY A 125 -11.98 -11.34 -15.88
C GLY A 125 -10.47 -11.43 -15.79
N PHE A 126 -9.96 -11.38 -14.56
CA PHE A 126 -8.55 -11.34 -14.21
C PHE A 126 -8.19 -12.52 -13.31
N MET A 127 -7.16 -13.29 -13.69
CA MET A 127 -6.47 -14.21 -12.81
C MET A 127 -4.97 -13.95 -12.85
N MET A 128 -4.34 -13.78 -11.69
CA MET A 128 -2.90 -13.68 -11.55
C MET A 128 -2.40 -14.84 -10.70
N CYS A 129 -1.29 -15.43 -11.13
CA CYS A 129 -0.63 -16.53 -10.45
C CYS A 129 0.78 -16.07 -10.08
N LEU A 130 1.05 -15.97 -8.79
CA LEU A 130 2.38 -15.64 -8.26
C LEU A 130 3.03 -16.93 -7.71
N PRO A 131 4.24 -17.30 -8.17
CA PRO A 131 4.92 -18.46 -7.63
C PRO A 131 5.34 -18.21 -6.17
N LEU A 132 5.12 -19.21 -5.32
CA LEU A 132 5.60 -19.26 -3.94
C LEU A 132 6.69 -20.34 -3.81
N LYS A 133 7.21 -20.52 -2.59
CA LYS A 133 8.11 -21.63 -2.27
C LYS A 133 7.38 -22.97 -2.39
N ASP A 134 8.15 -24.05 -2.51
CA ASP A 134 7.66 -25.45 -2.50
C ASP A 134 6.65 -25.79 -3.61
N GLY A 135 6.68 -25.06 -4.73
CA GLY A 135 5.83 -25.31 -5.90
C GLY A 135 4.37 -24.88 -5.73
N ALA A 136 4.06 -24.14 -4.67
CA ALA A 136 2.75 -23.52 -4.50
C ALA A 136 2.64 -22.23 -5.32
N TYR A 137 1.41 -21.82 -5.60
CA TYR A 137 1.09 -20.57 -6.28
C TYR A 137 0.04 -19.81 -5.48
N ARG A 138 0.23 -18.50 -5.36
CA ARG A 138 -0.78 -17.57 -4.91
C ARG A 138 -1.62 -17.12 -6.09
N LEU A 139 -2.88 -17.48 -6.08
CA LEU A 139 -3.87 -17.02 -7.04
C LEU A 139 -4.52 -15.73 -6.55
N VAL A 140 -4.72 -14.81 -7.48
CA VAL A 140 -5.55 -13.62 -7.31
C VAL A 140 -6.61 -13.66 -8.41
N LEU A 141 -7.87 -13.83 -8.03
CA LEU A 141 -8.99 -14.07 -8.94
C LEU A 141 -10.01 -12.95 -8.81
N SER A 142 -10.40 -12.30 -9.91
CA SER A 142 -11.50 -11.34 -9.89
C SER A 142 -12.85 -12.03 -9.78
N VAL A 143 -13.71 -11.54 -8.91
CA VAL A 143 -15.11 -11.94 -8.78
C VAL A 143 -16.00 -10.81 -9.28
N PRO A 144 -16.87 -11.06 -10.29
CA PRO A 144 -17.89 -10.10 -10.68
C PRO A 144 -18.87 -9.96 -9.53
N THR A 145 -19.10 -8.73 -9.15
CA THR A 145 -20.01 -8.31 -8.09
C THR A 145 -21.28 -7.76 -8.75
N GLU A 146 -22.44 -8.24 -8.32
CA GLU A 146 -23.74 -7.73 -8.78
C GLU A 146 -24.17 -6.44 -8.06
N ASN A 147 -23.49 -6.08 -6.96
CA ASN A 147 -23.83 -4.92 -6.14
C ASN A 147 -22.78 -3.81 -6.29
N GLU A 148 -23.16 -2.71 -6.95
CA GLU A 148 -22.37 -1.48 -7.04
C GLU A 148 -22.28 -0.72 -5.70
N GLU A 149 -23.20 -1.01 -4.76
CA GLU A 149 -23.23 -0.43 -3.42
C GLU A 149 -22.60 -1.36 -2.39
N SER A 150 -21.26 -1.42 -2.34
CA SER A 150 -20.60 -2.10 -1.22
C SER A 150 -19.92 -1.08 -0.31
N SER A 151 -20.40 -1.02 0.94
CA SER A 151 -19.93 -0.11 1.98
C SER A 151 -18.48 -0.38 2.36
N TYR A 152 -17.82 0.66 2.88
CA TYR A 152 -16.48 0.60 3.46
C TYR A 152 -16.36 -0.47 4.56
N GLY A 153 -15.44 -1.43 4.38
CA GLY A 153 -15.12 -2.47 5.35
C GLY A 153 -14.50 -3.71 4.70
N GLU A 154 -13.74 -4.48 5.47
CA GLU A 154 -13.42 -5.87 5.10
C GLU A 154 -14.73 -6.58 4.77
N SER A 155 -14.77 -7.33 3.68
CA SER A 155 -15.89 -8.23 3.44
C SER A 155 -15.87 -9.24 4.59
N THR A 156 -16.85 -9.16 5.48
CA THR A 156 -16.99 -10.09 6.62
C THR A 156 -17.44 -11.48 6.21
N ASP A 157 -17.84 -11.64 4.95
CA ASP A 157 -18.22 -12.94 4.41
C ASP A 157 -16.96 -13.74 4.07
N GLU A 158 -16.70 -14.78 4.88
CA GLU A 158 -15.65 -15.76 4.60
C GLU A 158 -15.93 -16.40 3.23
N PRO A 159 -14.97 -16.35 2.29
CA PRO A 159 -15.18 -16.91 0.97
C PRO A 159 -15.29 -18.43 1.06
N THR A 160 -16.22 -18.99 0.30
CA THR A 160 -16.42 -20.44 0.27
C THR A 160 -15.52 -21.11 -0.77
N LEU A 161 -15.23 -22.40 -0.58
CA LEU A 161 -14.53 -23.21 -1.58
C LEU A 161 -15.28 -23.20 -2.94
N GLN A 162 -16.61 -23.22 -2.91
CA GLN A 162 -17.44 -23.22 -4.11
C GLN A 162 -17.30 -21.91 -4.91
N GLU A 163 -17.21 -20.76 -4.22
CA GLU A 163 -16.96 -19.47 -4.88
C GLU A 163 -15.58 -19.43 -5.55
N PHE A 164 -14.56 -19.96 -4.87
CA PHE A 164 -13.22 -20.09 -5.43
C PHE A 164 -13.21 -21.00 -6.66
N GLU A 165 -13.81 -22.19 -6.59
CA GLU A 165 -13.87 -23.13 -7.72
C GLU A 165 -14.60 -22.52 -8.92
N GLY A 166 -15.71 -21.82 -8.69
CA GLY A 166 -16.44 -21.12 -9.74
C GLY A 166 -15.63 -20.00 -10.39
N ALA A 167 -14.90 -19.21 -9.58
CA ALA A 167 -14.01 -18.17 -10.10
C ALA A 167 -12.84 -18.78 -10.88
N PHE A 168 -12.23 -19.86 -10.36
CA PHE A 168 -11.13 -20.57 -11.02
C PHE A 168 -11.58 -21.15 -12.36
N GLN A 169 -12.70 -21.89 -12.41
CA GLN A 169 -13.22 -22.48 -13.65
C GLN A 169 -13.52 -21.44 -14.74
N ARG A 170 -14.02 -20.26 -14.33
CA ARG A 170 -14.31 -19.18 -15.26
C ARG A 170 -13.04 -18.53 -15.82
N LEU A 171 -12.00 -18.38 -14.99
CA LEU A 171 -10.82 -17.56 -15.31
C LEU A 171 -9.62 -18.37 -15.80
N ALA A 172 -9.48 -19.62 -15.37
CA ALA A 172 -8.43 -20.52 -15.80
C ALA A 172 -8.67 -20.90 -17.27
N THR A 173 -7.88 -20.29 -18.15
CA THR A 173 -7.94 -20.54 -19.59
C THR A 173 -6.76 -21.41 -20.02
N GLY A 174 -7.06 -22.51 -20.73
CA GLY A 174 -6.07 -23.50 -21.15
C GLY A 174 -5.97 -24.71 -20.22
N ASN A 175 -4.87 -25.46 -20.32
CA ASN A 175 -4.61 -26.66 -19.53
C ASN A 175 -4.08 -26.29 -18.14
N ILE A 176 -4.98 -25.86 -17.25
CA ILE A 176 -4.64 -25.53 -15.86
C ILE A 176 -5.55 -26.33 -14.94
N GLN A 177 -4.95 -27.13 -14.07
CA GLN A 177 -5.67 -27.98 -13.12
C GLN A 177 -5.15 -27.74 -11.71
N LEU A 178 -6.06 -27.72 -10.74
CA LEU A 178 -5.71 -27.78 -9.33
C LEU A 178 -5.24 -29.20 -9.01
N GLU A 179 -4.09 -29.33 -8.36
CA GLU A 179 -3.64 -30.63 -7.85
C GLU A 179 -4.32 -30.98 -6.52
N ASP A 180 -4.48 -29.97 -5.66
CA ASP A 180 -5.07 -30.07 -4.33
C ASP A 180 -6.06 -28.90 -4.11
N PRO A 181 -7.01 -29.02 -3.16
CA PRO A 181 -7.81 -27.88 -2.69
C PRO A 181 -6.92 -26.74 -2.14
N PRO A 182 -7.40 -25.48 -2.19
CA PRO A 182 -6.64 -24.35 -1.66
C PRO A 182 -6.36 -24.51 -0.16
N THR A 183 -5.14 -24.16 0.26
CA THR A 183 -4.73 -24.23 1.67
C THR A 183 -5.48 -23.20 2.52
N TRP A 184 -5.80 -22.05 1.91
CA TRP A 184 -6.63 -21.01 2.49
C TRP A 184 -7.24 -20.18 1.37
N ILE A 185 -8.34 -19.48 1.69
CA ILE A 185 -9.00 -18.54 0.79
C ILE A 185 -9.29 -17.27 1.59
N ALA A 186 -9.02 -16.11 1.02
CA ALA A 186 -9.47 -14.84 1.57
C ALA A 186 -10.09 -13.96 0.50
N ARG A 187 -11.06 -13.15 0.93
CA ARG A 187 -11.65 -12.11 0.09
C ARG A 187 -11.00 -10.79 0.43
N PHE A 188 -10.64 -10.03 -0.59
CA PHE A 188 -10.18 -8.66 -0.41
C PHE A 188 -10.81 -7.74 -1.46
N LYS A 189 -11.02 -6.50 -1.05
CA LYS A 189 -11.55 -5.44 -1.90
C LYS A 189 -10.43 -4.52 -2.32
N LEU A 190 -10.46 -4.13 -3.58
CA LEU A 190 -9.52 -3.12 -4.06
C LEU A 190 -10.05 -1.73 -3.75
N HIS A 191 -9.24 -0.99 -3.02
CA HIS A 191 -9.46 0.43 -2.79
C HIS A 191 -8.38 1.21 -3.50
N HIS A 192 -8.75 2.29 -4.18
CA HIS A 192 -7.82 3.35 -4.51
C HIS A 192 -8.28 4.60 -3.80
N ARG A 193 -7.36 5.27 -3.12
CA ARG A 193 -7.62 6.56 -2.52
C ARG A 193 -6.41 7.44 -2.62
N ILE A 194 -6.67 8.73 -2.73
CA ILE A 194 -5.65 9.76 -2.74
C ILE A 194 -6.13 10.93 -1.88
N ALA A 195 -5.21 11.57 -1.20
CA ALA A 195 -5.49 12.82 -0.51
C ALA A 195 -5.82 13.89 -1.55
N ASP A 196 -6.79 14.76 -1.25
CA ASP A 196 -7.16 15.88 -2.12
C ASP A 196 -6.03 16.92 -2.26
N ASP A 197 -5.21 17.05 -1.23
CA ASP A 197 -3.93 17.74 -1.24
C ASP A 197 -2.90 16.97 -0.40
N PHE A 198 -1.62 17.18 -0.67
CA PHE A 198 -0.50 16.58 0.05
C PHE A 198 -0.01 17.46 1.20
N ARG A 199 -0.58 18.67 1.33
CA ARG A 199 -0.19 19.67 2.32
C ARG A 199 -1.38 20.51 2.76
N ASN A 200 -1.42 20.83 4.05
CA ASN A 200 -2.21 21.95 4.57
C ASN A 200 -1.38 22.75 5.58
N GLY A 201 -0.93 23.93 5.16
CA GLY A 201 -0.10 24.81 5.98
C GLY A 201 1.26 24.19 6.30
N ARG A 202 1.49 23.82 7.56
CA ARG A 202 2.73 23.23 8.07
C ARG A 202 2.68 21.70 8.20
N VAL A 203 1.58 21.09 7.78
CA VAL A 203 1.37 19.63 7.85
C VAL A 203 1.34 19.06 6.43
N PHE A 204 2.13 18.01 6.22
CA PHE A 204 2.27 17.29 4.96
C PHE A 204 1.90 15.81 5.16
N VAL A 205 1.61 15.09 4.08
CA VAL A 205 1.40 13.63 4.09
C VAL A 205 2.19 12.96 2.98
N ALA A 206 2.66 11.74 3.23
CA ALA A 206 3.43 10.93 2.28
C ALA A 206 3.14 9.43 2.42
N GLY A 207 3.43 8.66 1.37
CA GLY A 207 3.18 7.22 1.31
C GLY A 207 1.70 6.88 1.47
N ASP A 208 1.40 5.81 2.21
CA ASP A 208 0.04 5.32 2.43
C ASP A 208 -0.88 6.32 3.15
N ALA A 209 -0.30 7.30 3.86
CA ALA A 209 -1.05 8.41 4.43
C ALA A 209 -1.59 9.36 3.35
N ALA A 210 -0.91 9.47 2.21
CA ALA A 210 -1.30 10.34 1.10
C ALA A 210 -2.02 9.59 -0.03
N HIS A 211 -1.68 8.32 -0.27
CA HIS A 211 -2.29 7.53 -1.34
C HIS A 211 -2.29 6.04 -0.99
N ILE A 212 -3.38 5.35 -1.28
CA ILE A 212 -3.39 3.89 -1.34
C ILE A 212 -3.39 3.57 -2.83
N PRO A 213 -2.19 3.30 -3.41
CA PRO A 213 -2.12 2.97 -4.82
C PRO A 213 -2.77 1.61 -5.02
N PHE A 214 -3.57 1.53 -6.07
CA PHE A 214 -3.93 0.23 -6.57
C PHE A 214 -2.70 -0.43 -7.20
N THR A 215 -2.28 -1.56 -6.66
CA THR A 215 -1.28 -2.43 -7.29
C THR A 215 -1.96 -3.37 -8.29
N SER A 216 -2.61 -2.84 -9.32
CA SER A 216 -2.69 -3.58 -10.57
C SER A 216 -2.59 -2.68 -11.79
N TRP A 217 -1.71 -3.13 -12.67
CA TRP A 217 -1.54 -2.65 -14.03
C TRP A 217 -2.77 -3.07 -14.86
N GLY A 218 -3.92 -2.43 -14.65
CA GLY A 218 -5.12 -2.56 -15.47
C GLY A 218 -5.21 -1.45 -16.54
N PRO A 219 -5.95 -1.65 -17.66
CA PRO A 219 -5.96 -0.71 -18.77
C PRO A 219 -6.59 0.62 -18.35
N ARG A 220 -5.86 1.72 -18.58
CA ARG A 220 -6.36 3.08 -18.38
C ARG A 220 -7.49 3.34 -19.37
N ASN A 221 -8.71 3.59 -18.88
CA ASN A 221 -9.59 4.51 -19.58
C ASN A 221 -9.18 5.92 -19.16
N GLU A 222 -8.65 6.66 -20.13
CA GLU A 222 -8.33 8.07 -20.02
C GLU A 222 -9.57 8.84 -19.53
N HIS A 223 -9.38 9.73 -18.56
CA HIS A 223 -9.78 11.14 -18.61
C HIS A 223 -9.34 11.81 -17.30
N ARG A 224 -8.12 12.36 -17.34
CA ARG A 224 -7.50 13.41 -16.51
C ARG A 224 -6.07 13.05 -16.17
N HIS A 225 -5.20 14.00 -16.47
CA HIS A 225 -3.76 13.96 -16.28
C HIS A 225 -3.36 13.60 -14.84
N SER A 226 -3.14 12.30 -14.58
CA SER A 226 -2.39 11.87 -13.40
C SER A 226 -0.90 11.81 -13.75
N ARG A 227 -0.20 12.94 -13.56
CA ARG A 227 1.26 12.94 -13.39
C ARG A 227 1.55 12.22 -12.06
N CYS A 228 1.61 10.89 -12.10
CA CYS A 228 2.25 10.13 -11.04
C CYS A 228 3.76 10.20 -11.29
N TYR A 229 4.36 11.34 -10.94
CA TYR A 229 5.79 11.48 -10.74
C TYR A 229 5.98 11.53 -9.23
N GLN A 230 6.72 10.57 -8.67
CA GLN A 230 7.23 10.69 -7.31
C GLN A 230 8.13 11.92 -7.24
N PRO A 231 7.77 13.00 -6.52
CA PRO A 231 8.68 14.10 -6.32
C PRO A 231 9.50 13.75 -5.08
N TRP A 232 10.70 13.22 -5.31
CA TRP A 232 11.78 13.38 -4.34
C TRP A 232 11.96 14.89 -4.06
N MET A 233 12.11 15.26 -2.79
CA MET A 233 12.22 16.64 -2.32
C MET A 233 13.47 17.32 -2.91
N GLU A 234 13.32 18.09 -3.99
CA GLU A 234 14.31 19.12 -4.36
C GLU A 234 14.05 20.38 -3.54
N THR A 235 14.70 20.48 -2.39
CA THR A 235 14.78 21.73 -1.62
C THR A 235 15.85 22.63 -2.25
N ARG A 236 15.51 23.41 -3.28
CA ARG A 236 16.34 24.55 -3.68
C ARG A 236 16.10 25.71 -2.71
N TYR A 237 16.90 25.77 -1.65
CA TYR A 237 17.10 27.03 -0.94
C TYR A 237 17.91 27.97 -1.83
N GLY A 238 17.26 29.01 -2.35
CA GLY A 238 17.94 30.14 -2.96
C GLY A 238 18.71 30.90 -1.88
N SER A 239 20.03 30.72 -1.85
CA SER A 239 20.94 31.59 -1.13
C SER A 239 21.04 32.93 -1.87
N SER A 240 20.27 33.92 -1.44
CA SER A 240 20.65 35.32 -1.68
C SER A 240 21.81 35.65 -0.75
N GLN A 241 23.04 35.44 -1.21
CA GLN A 241 24.17 36.22 -0.72
C GLN A 241 24.50 37.28 -1.77
N GLY A 242 24.27 38.53 -1.38
CA GLY A 242 24.96 39.66 -1.98
C GLY A 242 26.40 39.76 -1.48
N GLU A 243 27.06 40.82 -1.95
CA GLU A 243 28.48 41.21 -1.86
C GLU A 243 29.27 40.81 -3.11
N LYS A 244 29.86 41.71 -3.91
CA LYS A 244 30.09 43.16 -3.86
C LYS A 244 30.15 43.70 -5.29
#